data_AF-A0A7X0LTK9-F1
#
_entry.id   AF-A0A7X0LTK9-F1
#
_cell.length_a   1.000
_cell.length_b   1.000
_cell.length_c   1.000
_cell.angle_alpha   90.00
_cell.angle_beta   90.00
_cell.angle_gamma   90.00
#
_symmetry.space_group_name_H-M   'P 1'
#
loop_
_entity.id
_entity.type
_entity.pdbx_description
1 polymer ?
#
loop_
_entity_poly.entity_id
_entity_poly.type
_entity_poly.pdbx_seq_one_letter_code
_entity_poly.pdbx_strand_id
1 'polypeptide(L)'
;MAHTTIKVEDTVRDRLAALAAEKGTTIAQLVSDFAAHTPTDAERAERTARTLAVLQEMSGYAPTPEQDRAADAELARRLGDAP
;
A
#
# COMPACT_ATOMS: atom_id res chain seq x y z
N MET A 1 -12.73 8.27 -21.28
CA MET A 1 -12.90 7.82 -19.89
C MET A 1 -14.05 8.59 -19.28
N ALA A 2 -14.90 7.96 -18.47
CA ALA A 2 -16.02 8.64 -17.83
C ALA A 2 -15.60 9.17 -16.45
N HIS A 3 -15.88 10.44 -16.18
CA HIS A 3 -15.68 11.02 -14.86
C HIS A 3 -16.93 10.79 -14.00
N THR A 4 -16.72 10.49 -12.72
CA THR A 4 -17.78 10.34 -11.74
C THR A 4 -17.49 11.23 -10.53
N THR A 5 -18.52 11.52 -9.75
CA THR A 5 -18.43 12.38 -8.56
C THR A 5 -18.48 11.52 -7.30
N ILE A 6 -17.60 11.82 -6.35
CA ILE A 6 -17.65 11.27 -4.99
C ILE A 6 -18.09 12.36 -4.01
N LYS A 7 -18.83 11.96 -2.97
CA LYS A 7 -19.17 12.87 -1.87
C LYS A 7 -18.08 12.80 -0.81
N VAL A 8 -17.58 13.96 -0.40
CA VAL A 8 -16.61 14.12 0.69
C VAL A 8 -16.99 15.33 1.53
N GLU A 9 -16.53 15.37 2.77
CA GLU A 9 -16.63 16.56 3.60
C GLU A 9 -15.83 17.72 3.00
N ASP A 10 -16.30 18.96 3.20
CA ASP A 10 -15.62 20.16 2.68
C ASP A 10 -14.17 20.27 3.19
N THR A 11 -13.94 19.89 4.45
CA THR A 11 -12.60 19.86 5.06
C THR A 11 -11.65 18.91 4.35
N VAL A 12 -12.15 17.77 3.86
CA VAL A 12 -11.36 16.80 3.09
C VAL A 12 -11.02 17.35 1.71
N ARG A 13 -11.99 17.96 1.02
CA ARG A 13 -11.77 18.61 -0.28
C ARG A 13 -10.69 19.68 -0.16
N ASP A 14 -10.77 20.55 0.84
CA ASP A 14 -9.84 21.66 1.01
C ASP A 14 -8.43 21.16 1.34
N ARG A 15 -8.32 20.09 2.15
CA ARG A 15 -7.04 19.44 2.40
C ARG A 15 -6.44 18.84 1.13
N LEU A 16 -7.25 18.18 0.29
CA LEU A 16 -6.80 17.62 -0.99
C LEU A 16 -6.36 18.74 -1.96
N ALA A 17 -7.03 19.89 -1.96
CA ALA A 17 -6.66 21.04 -2.77
C ALA A 17 -5.26 21.55 -2.40
N ALA A 18 -4.98 21.70 -1.10
CA ALA A 18 -3.65 22.10 -0.62
C ALA A 18 -2.57 21.08 -1.01
N LEU A 19 -2.83 19.78 -0.81
CA LEU A 19 -1.90 18.71 -1.20
C LEU A 19 -1.62 18.68 -2.71
N ALA A 20 -2.65 18.89 -3.51
CA ALA A 20 -2.52 18.93 -4.96
C ALA A 20 -1.69 20.13 -5.42
N ALA A 21 -1.93 21.31 -4.83
CA ALA A 21 -1.15 22.52 -5.11
C ALA A 21 0.33 22.37 -4.74
N GLU A 22 0.66 21.83 -3.57
CA GLU A 22 2.04 21.54 -3.15
C GLU A 22 2.75 20.59 -4.12
N LYS A 23 2.01 19.64 -4.71
CA LYS A 23 2.54 18.65 -5.65
C LYS A 23 2.48 19.09 -7.11
N GLY A 24 1.99 20.30 -7.41
CA GLY A 24 1.83 20.79 -8.78
C GLY A 24 0.87 19.94 -9.63
N THR A 25 -0.15 19.33 -9.00
CA THR A 25 -1.10 18.42 -9.63
C THR A 25 -2.55 18.85 -9.37
N THR A 26 -3.53 18.12 -9.91
CA THR A 26 -4.95 18.32 -9.61
C THR A 26 -5.44 17.35 -8.54
N ILE A 27 -6.55 17.66 -7.86
CA ILE A 27 -7.20 16.73 -6.91
C ILE A 27 -7.53 15.40 -7.61
N ALA A 28 -8.04 15.45 -8.84
CA ALA A 28 -8.38 14.26 -9.60
C ALA A 28 -7.17 13.36 -9.86
N GLN A 29 -6.02 13.94 -10.24
CA GLN A 29 -4.77 13.20 -10.41
C GLN A 29 -4.26 12.67 -9.08
N LEU A 30 -4.26 13.47 -8.02
CA LEU A 30 -3.84 13.02 -6.68
C LEU A 30 -4.65 11.80 -6.20
N VAL A 31 -5.97 11.82 -6.38
CA VAL A 31 -6.85 10.69 -6.03
C VAL A 31 -6.62 9.50 -6.95
N SER A 32 -6.42 9.73 -8.25
CA SER A 32 -6.10 8.67 -9.21
C SER A 32 -4.78 7.99 -8.85
N ASP A 33 -3.75 8.76 -8.52
CA ASP A 33 -2.44 8.24 -8.12
C ASP A 33 -2.55 7.47 -6.81
N PHE A 34 -3.29 8.00 -5.83
CA PHE A 34 -3.56 7.29 -4.58
C PHE A 34 -4.22 5.93 -4.85
N ALA A 35 -5.27 5.89 -5.65
CA ALA A 35 -5.99 4.66 -5.98
C ALA A 35 -5.12 3.66 -6.76
N ALA A 36 -4.27 4.14 -7.67
CA ALA A 36 -3.40 3.28 -8.48
C ALA A 36 -2.26 2.63 -7.67
N HIS A 37 -1.82 3.27 -6.57
CA HIS A 37 -0.64 2.83 -5.80
C HIS A 37 -0.99 2.27 -4.42
N THR A 38 -2.25 2.40 -3.98
CA THR A 38 -2.70 1.90 -2.69
C THR A 38 -3.49 0.61 -2.90
N PRO A 39 -2.88 -0.57 -2.70
CA PRO A 39 -3.60 -1.83 -2.86
C PRO A 39 -4.68 -1.98 -1.79
N THR A 40 -5.73 -2.70 -2.14
CA THR A 40 -6.70 -3.25 -1.20
C THR A 40 -6.10 -4.40 -0.39
N ASP A 41 -6.80 -4.83 0.67
CA ASP A 41 -6.39 -6.01 1.45
C ASP A 41 -6.36 -7.29 0.60
N ALA A 42 -7.33 -7.43 -0.31
CA ALA A 42 -7.41 -8.58 -1.21
C ALA A 42 -6.21 -8.63 -2.18
N GLU A 43 -5.87 -7.50 -2.79
CA GLU A 43 -4.72 -7.40 -3.70
C GLU A 43 -3.40 -7.62 -2.95
N ARG A 44 -3.30 -7.13 -1.70
CA ARG A 44 -2.15 -7.45 -0.83
C ARG A 44 -2.03 -8.95 -0.59
N ALA A 45 -3.12 -9.61 -0.21
CA ALA A 45 -3.13 -11.05 0.05
C ALA A 45 -2.76 -11.86 -1.21
N GLU A 46 -3.29 -11.48 -2.37
CA GLU A 46 -2.95 -12.12 -3.65
C GLU A 46 -1.47 -11.96 -3.97
N ARG A 47 -0.92 -10.75 -3.80
CA ARG A 47 0.51 -10.48 -4.03
C ARG A 47 1.38 -11.32 -3.11
N THR A 48 1.02 -11.46 -1.84
CA THR A 48 1.73 -12.32 -0.88
C THR A 48 1.69 -13.78 -1.32
N ALA A 49 0.51 -14.31 -1.66
CA ALA A 49 0.36 -15.70 -2.10
C ALA A 49 1.19 -15.98 -3.37
N ARG A 50 1.16 -15.08 -4.35
CA ARG A 50 1.97 -15.19 -5.57
C ARG A 50 3.46 -15.20 -5.26
N THR A 51 3.91 -14.32 -4.36
CA THR A 51 5.31 -14.24 -3.96
C THR A 51 5.76 -15.51 -3.25
N LEU A 52 4.96 -16.04 -2.34
CA LEU A 52 5.24 -17.30 -1.65
C LEU A 52 5.33 -18.47 -2.61
N ALA A 53 4.44 -18.55 -3.61
CA ALA A 53 4.50 -19.60 -4.63
C ALA A 53 5.82 -19.57 -5.42
N VAL A 54 6.26 -18.37 -5.84
CA VAL A 54 7.55 -18.19 -6.55
C VAL A 54 8.72 -18.55 -5.65
N LEU A 55 8.72 -18.13 -4.38
CA LEU A 55 9.78 -18.46 -3.43
C LEU A 55 9.85 -19.95 -3.13
N GLN A 56 8.69 -20.61 -3.02
CA GLN A 56 8.63 -22.06 -2.85
C GLN A 56 9.22 -22.79 -4.05
N GLU A 57 8.89 -22.35 -5.28
CA GLU A 57 9.43 -22.94 -6.51
C GLU A 57 10.94 -22.72 -6.64
N MET A 58 11.43 -21.51 -6.34
CA MET A 58 12.83 -21.15 -6.55
C MET A 58 13.78 -21.67 -5.47
N SER A 59 13.35 -21.74 -4.20
CA SER A 59 14.23 -22.05 -3.07
C SER A 59 13.65 -23.04 -2.06
N GLY A 60 12.43 -23.54 -2.29
CA GLY A 60 11.72 -24.38 -1.31
C GLY A 60 11.25 -23.59 -0.08
N TYR A 61 11.29 -22.26 -0.12
CA TYR A 61 10.90 -21.42 1.00
C TYR A 61 9.39 -21.51 1.24
N ALA A 62 9.02 -22.12 2.37
CA ALA A 62 7.64 -22.27 2.84
C ALA A 62 7.62 -22.09 4.37
N PRO A 63 7.61 -20.83 4.85
CA PRO A 63 7.66 -20.55 6.28
C PRO A 63 6.37 -20.98 6.97
N THR A 64 6.49 -21.36 8.24
CA THR A 64 5.32 -21.54 9.10
C THR A 64 4.79 -20.18 9.58
N PRO A 65 3.51 -20.08 10.00
CA PRO A 65 2.97 -18.84 10.56
C PRO A 65 3.76 -18.28 11.76
N GLU A 66 4.46 -19.15 12.50
CA GLU A 66 5.34 -18.74 13.61
C GLU A 66 6.63 -18.12 13.10
N GLN A 67 7.22 -18.68 12.05
CA GLN A 67 8.43 -18.15 11.42
C GLN A 67 8.16 -16.80 10.75
N ASP A 68 7.01 -16.63 10.10
CA ASP A 68 6.58 -15.34 9.53
C ASP A 68 6.45 -14.27 10.62
N ARG A 69 5.75 -14.57 11.72
CA ARG A 69 5.62 -13.64 12.86
C ARG A 69 6.97 -13.29 13.48
N ALA A 70 7.89 -14.26 13.58
CA ALA A 70 9.23 -14.01 14.10
C ALA A 70 10.04 -13.12 13.16
N ALA A 71 9.92 -13.32 11.84
CA ALA A 71 10.56 -12.47 10.84
C ALA A 71 10.03 -11.03 10.87
N ASP A 72 8.71 -10.86 10.99
CA ASP A 72 8.07 -9.55 11.11
C ASP A 72 8.53 -8.81 12.38
N ALA A 73 8.59 -9.51 13.52
CA ALA A 73 9.08 -8.93 14.78
C ALA A 73 10.55 -8.50 14.70
N GLU A 74 11.40 -9.32 14.08
CA GLU A 74 12.81 -8.98 13.87
C GLU A 74 12.99 -7.81 12.91
N LEU A 75 12.20 -7.74 11.83
CA LEU A 75 12.20 -6.60 10.91
C LEU A 75 11.76 -5.31 11.63
N ALA A 76 10.69 -5.36 12.41
CA ALA A 76 10.20 -4.22 13.18
C ALA A 76 11.24 -3.71 14.18
N ARG A 77 11.96 -4.62 14.87
CA ARG A 77 13.07 -4.27 15.75
C ARG A 77 14.16 -3.52 15.00
N ARG A 78 14.61 -4.02 13.84
CA ARG A 78 15.65 -3.37 13.02
C ARG A 78 15.25 -2.00 12.49
N LEU A 79 13.98 -1.85 12.08
CA LEU A 79 13.46 -0.56 11.61
C LEU A 79 13.28 0.44 12.75
N GLY A 80 12.94 -0.03 13.96
CA GLY A 80 12.89 0.81 15.16
C GLY A 80 14.28 1.18 15.71
N ASP A 81 15.29 0.36 15.42
CA ASP A 81 16.70 0.59 15.76
C ASP A 81 17.45 1.42 14.69
N ALA A 82 16.80 1.80 13.58
CA ALA A 82 17.38 2.67 12.57
C ALA A 82 17.43 4.13 13.09
N PRO A 83 18.61 4.79 13.08
CA PRO A 83 18.77 6.14 13.62
C PRO A 83 18.00 7.22 12.84
#